data_AF-K2BE57-F1
#
_entry.id   AF-K2BE57-F1
#
_cell.length_a   1.000
_cell.length_b   1.000
_cell.length_c   1.000
_cell.angle_alpha   90.00
_cell.angle_beta   90.00
_cell.angle_gamma   90.00
#
_symmetry.space_group_name_H-M   'P 1'
#
loop_
_entity.id
_entity.type
_entity.pdbx_description
1 polymer ?
#
loop_
_entity_poly.entity_id
_entity_poly.type
_entity_poly.pdbx_seq_one_letter_code
_entity_poly.pdbx_strand_id
1 'polypeptide(L)'
;MPDTSTILSLPLILPAQAQKHVTHNEALRLLDVMVQLAVKSRALTTPPASPALGDRYIVPVAASGDWAGQTGNIALFESGAWQFFAPLKGWQAWVEAEAAMAVFDGTGWGGLADGPLAVTQLGVSATADATNRLAVSSPATLLNHAGAGHQLKLNKAAAGDTASLTFQTGFSGRAEMGTTGSDDFAIKVSSNGSSFFTALTVARASGRVTLPQVMTLGGQSADPASPANGMLWLNTSSGQIKARSGGVTQVIGVSDGDKGDISVAGGGAAWSLTPAVKYGLQVALNQQVFFN
;
A
#
# COMPACT_ATOMS: atom_id res chain seq x y z
N MET A 1 -19.64 -5.89 58.82
CA MET A 1 -18.70 -5.98 57.67
C MET A 1 -19.28 -7.01 56.74
N PRO A 2 -19.29 -6.80 55.41
CA PRO A 2 -19.66 -7.87 54.48
C PRO A 2 -18.65 -9.02 54.58
N ASP A 3 -19.14 -10.26 54.46
CA ASP A 3 -18.31 -11.47 54.53
C ASP A 3 -17.78 -11.89 53.15
N THR A 4 -18.01 -11.07 52.13
CA THR A 4 -17.63 -11.30 50.73
C THR A 4 -17.10 -10.03 50.06
N SER A 5 -16.26 -10.20 49.03
CA SER A 5 -15.83 -9.12 48.14
C SER A 5 -16.97 -8.58 47.26
N THR A 6 -16.77 -7.41 46.65
CA THR A 6 -17.83 -6.65 45.98
C THR A 6 -18.14 -7.19 44.58
N ILE A 7 -17.13 -7.64 43.84
CA ILE A 7 -17.24 -7.94 42.40
C ILE A 7 -17.43 -9.45 42.17
N LEU A 8 -16.53 -10.25 42.72
CA LEU A 8 -16.47 -11.71 42.51
C LEU A 8 -17.07 -12.49 43.69
N SER A 9 -17.60 -11.81 44.71
CA SER A 9 -18.20 -12.43 45.90
C SER A 9 -17.26 -13.42 46.62
N LEU A 10 -15.96 -13.09 46.67
CA LEU A 10 -14.93 -13.93 47.30
C LEU A 10 -15.10 -13.90 48.83
N PRO A 11 -15.14 -15.06 49.52
CA PRO A 11 -15.27 -15.10 50.97
C PRO A 11 -14.10 -14.40 51.69
N LEU A 12 -14.42 -13.53 52.65
CA LEU A 12 -13.45 -12.83 53.50
C LEU A 12 -13.28 -13.55 54.85
N ILE A 13 -12.09 -13.44 55.43
CA ILE A 13 -11.80 -14.03 56.74
C ILE A 13 -12.35 -13.09 57.84
N LEU A 14 -13.16 -13.65 58.74
CA LEU A 14 -13.69 -12.92 59.90
C LEU A 14 -12.59 -12.58 60.92
N PRO A 15 -12.77 -11.51 61.72
CA PRO A 15 -11.79 -11.11 62.73
C PRO A 15 -11.44 -12.25 63.71
N ALA A 16 -10.14 -12.48 63.91
CA ALA A 16 -9.60 -13.49 64.83
C ALA A 16 -8.26 -13.02 65.44
N GLN A 17 -7.69 -13.83 66.34
CA GLN A 17 -6.39 -13.58 66.98
C GLN A 17 -5.27 -13.31 65.95
N ALA A 18 -4.40 -12.35 66.26
CA ALA A 18 -3.23 -11.92 65.48
C ALA A 18 -3.49 -11.23 64.12
N GLN A 19 -4.68 -10.69 63.86
CA GLN A 19 -4.96 -9.78 62.73
C GLN A 19 -4.60 -10.27 61.31
N LYS A 20 -4.34 -11.57 61.11
CA LYS A 20 -4.03 -12.17 59.79
C LYS A 20 -5.07 -11.91 58.71
N HIS A 21 -6.32 -11.67 59.13
CA HIS A 21 -7.44 -11.35 58.24
C HIS A 21 -7.25 -10.01 57.53
N VAL A 22 -6.53 -9.06 58.14
CA VAL A 22 -6.31 -7.72 57.56
C VAL A 22 -5.54 -7.84 56.24
N THR A 23 -4.33 -8.39 56.30
CA THR A 23 -3.45 -8.51 55.11
C THR A 23 -4.03 -9.46 54.06
N HIS A 24 -4.71 -10.53 54.47
CA HIS A 24 -5.31 -11.48 53.53
C HIS A 24 -6.53 -10.91 52.82
N ASN A 25 -7.45 -10.27 53.56
CA ASN A 25 -8.64 -9.66 52.96
C ASN A 25 -8.27 -8.48 52.05
N GLU A 26 -7.20 -7.75 52.36
CA GLU A 26 -6.66 -6.71 51.49
C GLU A 26 -6.12 -7.29 50.17
N ALA A 27 -5.41 -8.42 50.21
CA ALA A 27 -4.99 -9.13 49.01
C ALA A 27 -6.18 -9.65 48.18
N LEU A 28 -7.22 -10.18 48.83
CA LEU A 28 -8.44 -10.62 48.14
C LEU A 28 -9.20 -9.45 47.49
N ARG A 29 -9.28 -8.31 48.18
CA ARG A 29 -9.88 -7.08 47.64
C ARG A 29 -9.12 -6.60 46.41
N LEU A 30 -7.78 -6.63 46.44
CA LEU A 30 -6.96 -6.33 45.28
C LEU A 30 -7.25 -7.28 44.10
N LEU A 31 -7.31 -8.59 44.35
CA LEU A 31 -7.64 -9.58 43.32
C LEU A 31 -9.06 -9.41 42.76
N ASP A 32 -10.03 -9.04 43.59
CA ASP A 32 -11.42 -8.79 43.20
C ASP A 32 -11.53 -7.69 42.13
N VAL A 33 -10.68 -6.66 42.22
CA VAL A 33 -10.63 -5.56 41.25
C VAL A 33 -9.89 -5.96 39.98
N MET A 34 -8.73 -6.61 40.13
CA MET A 34 -7.79 -6.84 39.03
C MET A 34 -8.17 -8.02 38.12
N VAL A 35 -8.72 -9.10 38.68
CA VAL A 35 -9.04 -10.30 37.91
C VAL A 35 -10.23 -10.00 37.00
N GLN A 36 -10.04 -10.25 35.69
CA GLN A 36 -11.07 -9.94 34.68
C GLN A 36 -11.53 -8.47 34.76
N LEU A 37 -10.57 -7.54 34.89
CA LEU A 37 -10.85 -6.12 35.02
C LEU A 37 -11.73 -5.62 33.86
N ALA A 38 -12.93 -5.19 34.21
CA ALA A 38 -13.88 -4.54 33.31
C ALA A 38 -14.21 -3.16 33.90
N VAL A 39 -14.10 -2.13 33.07
CA VAL A 39 -14.36 -0.74 33.44
C VAL A 39 -15.43 -0.17 32.52
N LYS A 40 -16.29 0.67 33.07
CA LYS A 40 -17.37 1.32 32.32
C LYS A 40 -16.84 2.28 31.27
N SER A 41 -15.82 3.07 31.63
CA SER A 41 -15.19 4.04 30.73
C SER A 41 -13.78 4.38 31.19
N ARG A 42 -12.96 4.86 30.25
CA ARG A 42 -11.67 5.50 30.50
C ARG A 42 -11.60 6.96 30.02
N ALA A 43 -12.70 7.51 29.52
CA ALA A 43 -12.76 8.86 28.94
C ALA A 43 -13.54 9.87 29.80
N LEU A 44 -14.28 9.41 30.81
CA LEU A 44 -15.09 10.24 31.67
C LEU A 44 -14.21 11.06 32.63
N THR A 45 -14.27 12.39 32.60
CA THR A 45 -13.39 13.26 33.42
C THR A 45 -13.98 13.65 34.77
N THR A 46 -15.22 13.28 35.05
CA THR A 46 -15.91 13.60 36.31
C THR A 46 -16.63 12.34 36.81
N PRO A 47 -16.48 11.95 38.09
CA PRO A 47 -17.18 10.80 38.63
C PRO A 47 -18.69 10.92 38.43
N PRO A 48 -19.40 9.82 38.12
CA PRO A 48 -20.86 9.81 38.10
C PRO A 48 -21.44 10.31 39.41
N ALA A 49 -22.55 11.07 39.37
CA ALA A 49 -23.22 11.57 40.56
C ALA A 49 -23.85 10.44 41.42
N SER A 50 -24.21 9.32 40.79
CA SER A 50 -24.82 8.15 41.43
C SER A 50 -24.14 6.86 40.96
N PRO A 51 -22.89 6.59 41.37
CA PRO A 51 -22.20 5.36 41.00
C PRO A 51 -22.77 4.16 41.77
N ALA A 52 -22.84 3.00 41.12
CA ALA A 52 -23.24 1.76 41.78
C ALA A 52 -22.03 1.09 42.45
N LEU A 53 -22.26 0.31 43.51
CA LEU A 53 -21.19 -0.50 44.11
C LEU A 53 -20.61 -1.46 43.07
N GLY A 54 -19.27 -1.50 42.98
CA GLY A 54 -18.55 -2.31 41.98
C GLY A 54 -18.29 -1.58 40.66
N ASP A 55 -18.82 -0.36 40.49
CA ASP A 55 -18.52 0.46 39.32
C ASP A 55 -17.02 0.77 39.26
N ARG A 56 -16.42 0.51 38.10
CA ARG A 56 -15.00 0.69 37.85
C ARG A 56 -14.78 1.60 36.65
N TYR A 57 -13.81 2.48 36.76
CA TYR A 57 -13.39 3.42 35.72
C TYR A 57 -11.87 3.49 35.67
N ILE A 58 -11.32 3.81 34.50
CA ILE A 58 -9.94 4.31 34.42
C ILE A 58 -10.03 5.83 34.47
N VAL A 59 -9.33 6.44 35.42
CA VAL A 59 -9.34 7.90 35.58
C VAL A 59 -8.53 8.54 34.44
N PRO A 60 -9.13 9.37 33.57
CA PRO A 60 -8.40 10.01 32.49
C PRO A 60 -7.51 11.15 32.99
N VAL A 61 -6.74 11.72 32.07
CA VAL A 61 -6.12 13.03 32.26
C VAL A 61 -7.19 14.11 32.50
N ALA A 62 -6.84 15.14 33.27
CA ALA A 62 -7.74 16.25 33.61
C ALA A 62 -9.02 15.84 34.34
N ALA A 63 -8.97 14.74 35.10
CA ALA A 63 -10.08 14.34 35.97
C ALA A 63 -10.34 15.36 37.10
N SER A 64 -11.59 15.42 37.54
CA SER A 64 -12.12 16.41 38.48
C SER A 64 -12.91 15.74 39.62
N GLY A 65 -13.30 16.52 40.63
CA GLY A 65 -14.03 16.01 41.80
C GLY A 65 -13.20 14.98 42.57
N ASP A 66 -13.83 13.89 43.00
CA ASP A 66 -13.15 12.82 43.75
C ASP A 66 -12.03 12.13 42.96
N TRP A 67 -12.03 12.27 41.63
CA TRP A 67 -11.01 11.69 40.76
C TRP A 67 -9.79 12.62 40.53
N ALA A 68 -9.81 13.84 41.08
CA ALA A 68 -8.71 14.79 40.91
C ALA A 68 -7.38 14.22 41.44
N GLY A 69 -6.32 14.31 40.63
CA GLY A 69 -4.99 13.80 40.97
C GLY A 69 -4.80 12.28 40.85
N GLN A 70 -5.82 11.55 40.40
CA GLN A 70 -5.80 10.08 40.30
C GLN A 70 -5.64 9.56 38.87
N THR A 71 -5.15 10.40 37.94
CA THR A 71 -4.99 10.05 36.52
C THR A 71 -4.22 8.74 36.33
N GLY A 72 -4.78 7.86 35.49
CA GLY A 72 -4.22 6.55 35.17
C GLY A 72 -4.63 5.43 36.14
N ASN A 73 -5.10 5.77 37.35
CA ASN A 73 -5.54 4.77 38.32
C ASN A 73 -6.90 4.17 37.93
N ILE A 74 -7.14 2.96 38.40
CA ILE A 74 -8.46 2.33 38.37
C ILE A 74 -9.24 2.84 39.57
N ALA A 75 -10.33 3.54 39.32
CA ALA A 75 -11.27 4.00 40.33
C ALA A 75 -12.38 2.95 40.50
N LEU A 76 -12.52 2.38 41.70
CA LEU A 76 -13.61 1.50 42.11
C LEU A 76 -14.52 2.25 43.07
N PHE A 77 -15.83 2.22 42.85
CA PHE A 77 -16.80 2.68 43.83
C PHE A 77 -17.18 1.55 44.78
N GLU A 78 -16.83 1.68 46.06
CA GLU A 78 -17.21 0.74 47.11
C GLU A 78 -17.33 1.42 48.47
N SER A 79 -18.14 0.85 49.37
CA SER A 79 -18.37 1.42 50.71
C SER A 79 -18.75 2.91 50.72
N GLY A 80 -19.37 3.40 49.64
CA GLY A 80 -19.80 4.80 49.50
C GLY A 80 -18.68 5.78 49.12
N ALA A 81 -17.49 5.30 48.74
CA ALA A 81 -16.35 6.13 48.36
C ALA A 81 -15.59 5.56 47.15
N TRP A 82 -14.81 6.41 46.49
CA TRP A 82 -13.89 5.99 45.44
C TRP A 82 -12.58 5.46 46.03
N GLN A 83 -12.17 4.31 45.54
CA GLN A 83 -10.92 3.63 45.89
C GLN A 83 -10.06 3.57 44.63
N PHE A 84 -8.77 3.87 44.76
CA PHE A 84 -7.88 4.02 43.62
C PHE A 84 -6.78 2.96 43.66
N PHE A 85 -6.60 2.29 42.53
CA PHE A 85 -5.61 1.24 42.35
C PHE A 85 -4.64 1.63 41.23
N ALA A 86 -3.35 1.70 41.56
CA ALA A 86 -2.30 1.99 40.59
C ALA A 86 -2.03 0.76 39.71
N PRO A 87 -2.14 0.86 38.38
CA PRO A 87 -1.87 -0.27 37.49
C PRO A 87 -0.38 -0.54 37.36
N LEU A 88 -0.03 -1.80 37.11
CA LEU A 88 1.31 -2.20 36.66
C LEU A 88 1.34 -2.38 35.15
N LYS A 89 2.52 -2.19 34.55
CA LYS A 89 2.73 -2.41 33.12
C LYS A 89 2.25 -3.80 32.69
N GLY A 90 1.47 -3.85 31.61
CA GLY A 90 0.89 -5.06 31.04
C GLY A 90 -0.50 -5.41 31.57
N TRP A 91 -1.04 -4.67 32.54
CA TRP A 91 -2.43 -4.83 32.95
C TRP A 91 -3.38 -4.56 31.81
N GLN A 92 -4.48 -5.30 31.79
CA GLN A 92 -5.48 -5.25 30.73
C GLN A 92 -6.86 -4.97 31.33
N ALA A 93 -7.65 -4.14 30.67
CA ALA A 93 -9.00 -3.81 31.07
C ALA A 93 -9.94 -3.86 29.86
N TRP A 94 -11.09 -4.52 29.99
CA TRP A 94 -12.18 -4.37 29.04
C TRP A 94 -12.89 -3.04 29.30
N VAL A 95 -12.94 -2.16 28.32
CA VAL A 95 -13.61 -0.86 28.41
C VAL A 95 -14.98 -0.97 27.73
N GLU A 96 -16.05 -1.01 28.53
CA GLU A 96 -17.41 -1.25 28.06
C GLU A 96 -17.88 -0.19 27.05
N ALA A 97 -17.61 1.10 27.33
CA ALA A 97 -17.97 2.20 26.44
C ALA A 97 -17.34 2.13 25.04
N GLU A 98 -16.24 1.39 24.88
CA GLU A 98 -15.51 1.25 23.63
C GLU A 98 -15.67 -0.13 23.00
N ALA A 99 -16.24 -1.09 23.74
CA ALA A 99 -16.26 -2.52 23.40
C ALA A 99 -14.86 -3.03 22.98
N ALA A 100 -13.83 -2.64 23.72
CA ALA A 100 -12.44 -2.91 23.38
C ALA A 100 -11.56 -3.14 24.61
N MET A 101 -10.42 -3.81 24.41
CA MET A 101 -9.38 -3.96 25.42
C MET A 101 -8.44 -2.75 25.42
N ALA A 102 -8.15 -2.25 26.62
CA ALA A 102 -7.06 -1.31 26.89
C ALA A 102 -5.94 -2.01 27.66
N VAL A 103 -4.70 -1.65 27.38
CA VAL A 103 -3.50 -2.16 28.04
C VAL A 103 -2.73 -0.99 28.65
N PHE A 104 -2.28 -1.15 29.90
CA PHE A 104 -1.41 -0.18 30.55
C PHE A 104 0.05 -0.39 30.13
N ASP A 105 0.66 0.57 29.44
CA ASP A 105 2.03 0.44 28.91
C ASP A 105 3.14 0.77 29.91
N GLY A 106 2.75 1.19 31.13
CA GLY A 106 3.63 1.69 32.19
C GLY A 106 3.53 3.21 32.39
N THR A 107 2.92 3.93 31.45
CA THR A 107 2.71 5.39 31.49
C THR A 107 1.25 5.78 31.29
N GLY A 108 0.49 5.01 30.50
CA GLY A 108 -0.91 5.25 30.21
C GLY A 108 -1.65 4.01 29.72
N TRP A 109 -2.98 4.14 29.65
CA TRP A 109 -3.87 3.11 29.10
C TRP A 109 -4.11 3.35 27.62
N GLY A 110 -3.75 2.39 26.78
CA GLY A 110 -3.95 2.44 25.33
C GLY A 110 -4.66 1.20 24.79
N GLY A 111 -5.61 1.40 23.87
CA GLY A 111 -6.22 0.36 23.05
C GLY A 111 -5.57 0.29 21.67
N LEU A 112 -5.74 -0.84 20.97
CA LEU A 112 -5.22 -1.02 19.61
C LEU A 112 -5.79 -0.01 18.60
N ALA A 113 -6.97 0.55 18.88
CA ALA A 113 -7.66 1.51 18.03
C ALA A 113 -7.26 2.98 18.29
N ASP A 114 -6.47 3.27 19.33
CA ASP A 114 -6.14 4.65 19.72
C ASP A 114 -5.06 5.29 18.83
N GLY A 115 -4.41 4.49 17.99
CA GLY A 115 -3.32 4.91 17.14
C GLY A 115 -3.21 4.07 15.88
N PRO A 116 -2.25 4.40 14.99
CA PRO A 116 -1.97 3.58 13.84
C PRO A 116 -1.55 2.17 14.28
N LEU A 117 -2.04 1.15 13.58
CA LEU A 117 -1.63 -0.23 13.80
C LEU A 117 -0.13 -0.38 13.53
N ALA A 118 0.67 -0.49 14.58
CA ALA A 118 2.12 -0.68 14.51
C ALA A 118 2.46 -2.13 14.87
N VAL A 119 2.60 -2.98 13.86
CA VAL A 119 2.94 -4.40 14.04
C VAL A 119 4.20 -4.76 13.27
N THR A 120 4.99 -5.69 13.82
CA THR A 120 6.20 -6.15 13.14
C THR A 120 5.85 -6.93 11.88
N GLN A 121 4.82 -7.78 11.94
CA GLN A 121 4.36 -8.63 10.84
C GLN A 121 2.83 -8.71 10.90
N LEU A 122 2.17 -8.69 9.74
CA LEU A 122 0.72 -8.81 9.60
C LEU A 122 0.38 -9.85 8.53
N GLY A 123 -0.18 -10.97 8.98
CA GLY A 123 -0.66 -12.05 8.12
C GLY A 123 -2.19 -12.10 8.08
N VAL A 124 -2.76 -12.16 6.88
CA VAL A 124 -4.19 -12.41 6.65
C VAL A 124 -4.32 -13.78 5.99
N SER A 125 -4.74 -14.78 6.77
CA SER A 125 -4.79 -16.20 6.36
C SER A 125 -3.45 -16.74 5.83
N ALA A 126 -2.34 -16.08 6.17
CA ALA A 126 -0.98 -16.40 5.75
C ALA A 126 0.00 -16.13 6.90
N THR A 127 1.15 -16.80 6.90
CA THR A 127 2.26 -16.47 7.80
C THR A 127 3.13 -15.40 7.14
N ALA A 128 3.22 -14.23 7.77
CA ALA A 128 4.14 -13.18 7.35
C ALA A 128 5.57 -13.50 7.80
N ASP A 129 6.56 -13.01 7.07
CA ASP A 129 7.98 -13.26 7.35
C ASP A 129 8.79 -11.94 7.38
N ALA A 130 10.12 -12.01 7.53
CA ALA A 130 10.97 -10.82 7.64
C ALA A 130 11.05 -10.01 6.33
N THR A 131 10.77 -10.65 5.19
CA THR A 131 10.73 -10.06 3.85
C THR A 131 9.31 -9.59 3.51
N ASN A 132 8.33 -10.47 3.63
CA ASN A 132 6.91 -10.22 3.38
C ASN A 132 6.19 -9.88 4.69
N ARG A 133 6.48 -8.69 5.22
CA ARG A 133 5.93 -8.24 6.51
C ARG A 133 4.42 -8.02 6.48
N LEU A 134 3.84 -7.82 5.29
CA LEU A 134 2.41 -7.94 5.03
C LEU A 134 2.20 -9.14 4.10
N ALA A 135 1.51 -10.18 4.56
CA ALA A 135 1.20 -11.37 3.77
C ALA A 135 -0.31 -11.62 3.75
N VAL A 136 -0.87 -11.84 2.56
CA VAL A 136 -2.31 -12.08 2.38
C VAL A 136 -2.49 -13.32 1.51
N SER A 137 -3.18 -14.33 2.03
CA SER A 137 -3.61 -15.52 1.29
C SER A 137 -5.13 -15.53 1.20
N SER A 138 -5.66 -14.90 0.15
CA SER A 138 -7.09 -14.68 -0.08
C SER A 138 -7.37 -14.66 -1.59
N PRO A 139 -8.60 -15.00 -2.05
CA PRO A 139 -8.99 -14.83 -3.45
C PRO A 139 -8.82 -13.39 -3.98
N ALA A 140 -8.90 -12.38 -3.11
CA ALA A 140 -8.73 -10.98 -3.49
C ALA A 140 -8.16 -10.13 -2.33
N THR A 141 -7.49 -9.03 -2.70
CA THR A 141 -7.11 -7.92 -1.82
C THR A 141 -7.76 -6.64 -2.34
N LEU A 142 -8.66 -6.02 -1.57
CA LEU A 142 -9.31 -4.75 -1.93
C LEU A 142 -8.61 -3.58 -1.22
N LEU A 143 -8.08 -2.65 -2.00
CA LEU A 143 -7.56 -1.36 -1.51
C LEU A 143 -8.50 -0.25 -1.98
N ASN A 144 -9.34 0.23 -1.08
CA ASN A 144 -10.38 1.21 -1.42
C ASN A 144 -9.99 2.65 -1.07
N HIS A 145 -10.60 3.63 -1.73
CA HIS A 145 -10.43 5.04 -1.42
C HIS A 145 -11.36 5.50 -0.29
N ALA A 146 -10.98 6.58 0.39
CA ALA A 146 -11.84 7.28 1.36
C ALA A 146 -12.43 8.59 0.78
N GLY A 147 -12.47 8.73 -0.56
CA GLY A 147 -12.96 9.93 -1.23
C GLY A 147 -12.40 10.06 -2.65
N ALA A 148 -11.63 11.12 -2.90
CA ALA A 148 -11.19 11.50 -4.24
C ALA A 148 -10.18 10.54 -4.92
N GLY A 149 -9.59 9.57 -4.22
CA GLY A 149 -8.67 8.60 -4.83
C GLY A 149 -7.90 7.72 -3.84
N HIS A 150 -7.07 6.83 -4.38
CA HIS A 150 -6.16 5.94 -3.66
C HIS A 150 -4.82 5.83 -4.42
N GLN A 151 -3.71 5.72 -3.70
CA GLN A 151 -2.37 5.61 -4.30
C GLN A 151 -1.56 4.52 -3.61
N LEU A 152 -0.94 3.64 -4.40
CA LEU A 152 0.11 2.74 -3.93
C LEU A 152 1.47 3.39 -4.22
N LYS A 153 2.23 3.71 -3.16
CA LYS A 153 3.57 4.30 -3.28
C LYS A 153 4.61 3.22 -3.02
N LEU A 154 5.39 2.88 -4.05
CA LEU A 154 6.50 1.94 -3.99
C LEU A 154 7.80 2.73 -4.10
N ASN A 155 8.60 2.72 -3.03
CA ASN A 155 9.88 3.43 -3.00
C ASN A 155 11.04 2.44 -3.03
N LYS A 156 12.07 2.79 -3.80
CA LYS A 156 13.37 2.10 -3.82
C LYS A 156 14.45 3.02 -3.28
N ALA A 157 15.50 2.48 -2.68
CA ALA A 157 16.50 3.26 -1.94
C ALA A 157 17.49 3.98 -2.87
N ALA A 158 17.86 3.36 -3.99
CA ALA A 158 18.77 3.89 -4.99
C ALA A 158 18.23 3.76 -6.42
N ALA A 159 18.87 4.45 -7.36
CA ALA A 159 18.51 4.43 -8.77
C ALA A 159 18.57 3.00 -9.37
N GLY A 160 19.56 2.20 -8.97
CA GLY A 160 19.77 0.83 -9.44
C GLY A 160 18.93 -0.24 -8.75
N ASP A 161 18.11 0.11 -7.76
CA ASP A 161 17.25 -0.84 -7.06
C ASP A 161 15.95 -1.13 -7.85
N THR A 162 15.11 -1.98 -7.29
CA THR A 162 13.82 -2.37 -7.87
C THR A 162 12.65 -1.93 -6.98
N ALA A 163 11.67 -1.26 -7.60
CA ALA A 163 10.33 -1.07 -7.06
C ALA A 163 9.33 -1.51 -8.15
N SER A 164 8.60 -2.61 -7.90
CA SER A 164 7.80 -3.26 -8.93
C SER A 164 6.59 -4.01 -8.36
N LEU A 165 5.69 -4.38 -9.27
CA LEU A 165 4.66 -5.39 -9.07
C LEU A 165 5.10 -6.66 -9.81
N THR A 166 5.24 -7.77 -9.08
CA THR A 166 5.65 -9.06 -9.65
C THR A 166 4.47 -10.02 -9.69
N PHE A 167 4.23 -10.61 -10.85
CA PHE A 167 3.20 -11.61 -11.09
C PHE A 167 3.83 -13.01 -11.13
N GLN A 168 3.26 -13.95 -10.38
CA GLN A 168 3.87 -15.26 -10.15
C GLN A 168 2.91 -16.43 -10.39
N THR A 169 3.48 -17.61 -10.67
CA THR A 169 2.79 -18.90 -10.62
C THR A 169 3.64 -19.87 -9.81
N GLY A 170 3.09 -20.41 -8.71
CA GLY A 170 3.83 -21.32 -7.82
C GLY A 170 5.13 -20.71 -7.30
N PHE A 171 5.10 -19.45 -6.86
CA PHE A 171 6.26 -18.68 -6.38
C PHE A 171 7.39 -18.43 -7.40
N SER A 172 7.16 -18.75 -8.68
CA SER A 172 8.06 -18.39 -9.78
C SER A 172 7.57 -17.13 -10.49
N GLY A 173 8.45 -16.14 -10.66
CA GLY A 173 8.18 -14.93 -11.43
C GLY A 173 7.79 -15.21 -12.88
N ARG A 174 6.78 -14.51 -13.39
CA ARG A 174 6.29 -14.62 -14.79
C ARG A 174 6.24 -13.28 -15.50
N ALA A 175 5.84 -12.23 -14.79
CA ALA A 175 5.88 -10.86 -15.29
C ALA A 175 6.23 -9.90 -14.16
N GLU A 176 6.79 -8.76 -14.52
CA GLU A 176 7.16 -7.70 -13.59
C GLU A 176 6.95 -6.34 -14.27
N MET A 177 6.38 -5.38 -13.55
CA MET A 177 6.28 -4.00 -14.02
C MET A 177 6.67 -2.99 -12.94
N GLY A 178 7.44 -1.98 -13.30
CA GLY A 178 7.93 -0.95 -12.39
C GLY A 178 9.28 -0.37 -12.80
N THR A 179 9.95 0.27 -11.85
CA THR A 179 11.32 0.79 -12.01
C THR A 179 12.29 -0.26 -11.52
N THR A 180 12.94 -0.98 -12.45
CA THR A 180 13.55 -2.30 -12.18
C THR A 180 15.02 -2.32 -12.61
N GLY A 181 15.90 -1.86 -11.74
CA GLY A 181 17.34 -1.68 -12.04
C GLY A 181 17.70 -0.31 -12.61
N SER A 182 16.72 0.59 -12.72
CA SER A 182 16.89 1.98 -13.14
C SER A 182 15.68 2.81 -12.66
N ASP A 183 15.68 4.11 -12.96
CA ASP A 183 14.52 4.99 -12.76
C ASP A 183 13.56 5.03 -13.98
N ASP A 184 13.86 4.28 -15.05
CA ASP A 184 12.96 4.12 -16.19
C ASP A 184 11.86 3.11 -15.87
N PHE A 185 10.64 3.32 -16.36
CA PHE A 185 9.57 2.34 -16.19
C PHE A 185 9.75 1.20 -17.18
N ALA A 186 9.63 -0.04 -16.74
CA ALA A 186 9.78 -1.21 -17.59
C ALA A 186 8.68 -2.25 -17.35
N ILE A 187 8.39 -3.02 -18.40
CA ILE A 187 7.59 -4.25 -18.34
C ILE A 187 8.49 -5.40 -18.79
N LYS A 188 8.59 -6.42 -17.95
CA LYS A 188 9.45 -7.60 -18.16
C LYS A 188 8.64 -8.88 -18.02
N VAL A 189 9.03 -9.93 -18.74
CA VAL A 189 8.42 -11.27 -18.66
C VAL A 189 9.48 -12.36 -18.56
N SER A 190 9.15 -13.49 -17.93
CA SER A 190 10.05 -14.62 -17.74
C SER A 190 9.31 -15.96 -17.89
N SER A 191 9.93 -16.89 -18.62
CA SER A 191 9.46 -18.28 -18.73
C SER A 191 9.89 -19.16 -17.55
N ASN A 192 10.95 -18.79 -16.81
CA ASN A 192 11.58 -19.63 -15.79
C ASN A 192 11.68 -18.96 -14.40
N GLY A 193 11.25 -17.70 -14.26
CA GLY A 193 11.30 -16.93 -13.01
C GLY A 193 12.67 -16.41 -12.62
N SER A 194 13.71 -16.63 -13.43
CA SER A 194 15.08 -16.19 -13.17
C SER A 194 15.62 -15.26 -14.25
N SER A 195 15.33 -15.57 -15.53
CA SER A 195 15.76 -14.76 -16.67
C SER A 195 14.58 -13.96 -17.20
N PHE A 196 14.71 -12.64 -17.24
CA PHE A 196 13.65 -11.74 -17.67
C PHE A 196 14.00 -11.05 -18.99
N PHE A 197 13.07 -11.07 -19.93
CA PHE A 197 13.11 -10.26 -21.14
C PHE A 197 12.42 -8.93 -20.88
N THR A 198 13.09 -7.82 -21.18
CA THR A 198 12.46 -6.50 -21.12
C THR A 198 11.67 -6.27 -22.40
N ALA A 199 10.34 -6.31 -22.30
CA ALA A 199 9.43 -6.15 -23.42
C ALA A 199 9.21 -4.67 -23.77
N LEU A 200 9.17 -3.81 -22.76
CA LEU A 200 8.92 -2.38 -22.90
C LEU A 200 9.74 -1.58 -21.88
N THR A 201 10.24 -0.43 -22.30
CA THR A 201 10.85 0.57 -21.41
C THR A 201 10.35 1.96 -21.77
N VAL A 202 10.08 2.80 -20.77
CA VAL A 202 9.73 4.21 -20.92
C VAL A 202 10.82 5.05 -20.26
N ALA A 203 11.53 5.84 -21.07
CA ALA A 203 12.61 6.69 -20.60
C ALA A 203 12.06 7.80 -19.71
N ARG A 204 12.53 7.88 -18.46
CA ARG A 204 12.07 8.86 -17.45
C ARG A 204 12.23 10.31 -17.89
N ALA A 205 13.27 10.61 -18.67
CA ALA A 205 13.62 11.98 -19.05
C ALA A 205 12.77 12.52 -20.21
N SER A 206 12.22 11.62 -21.05
CA SER A 206 11.56 12.03 -22.29
C SER A 206 10.20 11.39 -22.54
N GLY A 207 9.77 10.43 -21.70
CA GLY A 207 8.56 9.64 -21.90
C GLY A 207 8.58 8.75 -23.15
N ARG A 208 9.76 8.51 -23.74
CA ARG A 208 9.89 7.74 -24.99
C ARG A 208 9.80 6.25 -24.69
N VAL A 209 8.97 5.55 -25.47
CA VAL A 209 8.82 4.10 -25.39
C VAL A 209 9.85 3.42 -26.28
N THR A 210 10.52 2.40 -25.74
CA THR A 210 11.37 1.45 -26.49
C THR A 210 10.80 0.04 -26.31
N LEU A 211 10.81 -0.74 -27.38
CA LEU A 211 10.47 -2.17 -27.37
C LEU A 211 11.76 -2.96 -27.64
N PRO A 212 12.49 -3.42 -26.60
CA PRO A 212 13.78 -4.08 -26.79
C PRO A 212 13.66 -5.48 -27.41
N GLN A 213 12.48 -6.10 -27.35
CA GLN A 213 12.18 -7.35 -28.05
C GLN A 213 11.57 -7.07 -29.42
N VAL A 214 11.64 -8.09 -30.30
CA VAL A 214 10.99 -8.03 -31.62
C VAL A 214 9.49 -7.76 -31.47
N MET A 215 8.99 -6.74 -32.18
CA MET A 215 7.57 -6.43 -32.22
C MET A 215 6.89 -7.20 -33.36
N THR A 216 5.96 -8.09 -33.02
CA THR A 216 5.08 -8.76 -33.98
C THR A 216 3.77 -7.99 -34.10
N LEU A 217 3.44 -7.51 -35.31
CA LEU A 217 2.15 -6.87 -35.57
C LEU A 217 1.08 -7.94 -35.84
N GLY A 218 -0.03 -7.89 -35.10
CA GLY A 218 -1.23 -8.68 -35.41
C GLY A 218 -1.82 -8.19 -36.73
N GLY A 219 -1.38 -8.77 -37.84
CA GLY A 219 -1.79 -8.31 -39.16
C GLY A 219 -3.30 -8.46 -39.41
N GLN A 220 -3.83 -7.63 -40.29
CA GLN A 220 -5.24 -7.61 -40.70
C GLN A 220 -5.38 -7.75 -42.21
N SER A 221 -6.46 -8.37 -42.68
CA SER A 221 -6.66 -8.68 -44.11
C SER A 221 -6.99 -7.45 -44.99
N ALA A 222 -7.24 -6.29 -44.40
CA ALA A 222 -7.52 -5.06 -45.12
C ALA A 222 -6.94 -3.84 -44.38
N ASP A 223 -6.86 -2.69 -45.05
CA ASP A 223 -6.55 -1.44 -44.36
C ASP A 223 -7.75 -1.03 -43.48
N PRO A 224 -7.52 -0.51 -42.26
CA PRO A 224 -8.59 0.01 -41.42
C PRO A 224 -9.44 1.03 -42.18
N ALA A 225 -10.76 0.97 -42.01
CA ALA A 225 -11.67 1.88 -42.69
C ALA A 225 -11.46 3.36 -42.28
N SER A 226 -11.10 3.61 -41.02
CA SER A 226 -10.87 4.94 -40.45
C SER A 226 -9.58 4.98 -39.64
N PRO A 227 -8.40 4.93 -40.30
CA PRO A 227 -7.13 4.91 -39.60
C PRO A 227 -6.85 6.29 -38.96
N ALA A 228 -6.52 6.30 -37.67
CA ALA A 228 -6.11 7.50 -36.96
C ALA A 228 -4.63 7.82 -37.23
N ASN A 229 -4.27 9.11 -37.30
CA ASN A 229 -2.87 9.52 -37.42
C ASN A 229 -2.02 8.92 -36.28
N GLY A 230 -0.86 8.37 -36.62
CA GLY A 230 0.04 7.67 -35.69
C GLY A 230 -0.17 6.16 -35.62
N MET A 231 -1.22 5.61 -36.22
CA MET A 231 -1.46 4.16 -36.25
C MET A 231 -0.50 3.46 -37.22
N LEU A 232 0.07 2.33 -36.78
CA LEU A 232 0.91 1.41 -37.56
C LEU A 232 0.19 0.06 -37.68
N TRP A 233 0.13 -0.54 -38.87
CA TRP A 233 -0.47 -1.87 -39.05
C TRP A 233 0.24 -2.67 -40.14
N LEU A 234 0.10 -3.99 -40.06
CA LEU A 234 0.44 -4.91 -41.15
C LEU A 234 -0.85 -5.28 -41.88
N ASN A 235 -0.95 -4.96 -43.17
CA ASN A 235 -2.01 -5.46 -44.02
C ASN A 235 -1.54 -6.80 -44.61
N THR A 236 -2.14 -7.91 -44.17
CA THR A 236 -1.72 -9.27 -44.53
C THR A 236 -2.05 -9.65 -45.97
N SER A 237 -3.06 -9.01 -46.58
CA SER A 237 -3.39 -9.25 -47.99
C SER A 237 -2.37 -8.61 -48.94
N SER A 238 -1.83 -7.46 -48.55
CA SER A 238 -0.78 -6.77 -49.31
C SER A 238 0.65 -7.10 -48.84
N GLY A 239 0.81 -7.71 -47.66
CA GLY A 239 2.11 -7.93 -47.01
C GLY A 239 2.79 -6.65 -46.52
N GLN A 240 2.12 -5.49 -46.60
CA GLN A 240 2.72 -4.19 -46.34
C GLN A 240 2.50 -3.75 -44.90
N ILE A 241 3.57 -3.26 -44.28
CA ILE A 241 3.46 -2.42 -43.09
C ILE A 241 3.07 -1.02 -43.55
N LYS A 242 2.08 -0.41 -42.90
CA LYS A 242 1.55 0.90 -43.25
C LYS A 242 1.38 1.73 -41.99
N ALA A 243 1.51 3.05 -42.12
CA ALA A 243 1.11 3.99 -41.09
C ALA A 243 0.25 5.12 -41.64
N ARG A 244 -0.52 5.72 -40.74
CA ARG A 244 -1.33 6.91 -41.04
C ARG A 244 -0.60 8.14 -40.55
N SER A 245 -0.35 9.10 -41.43
CA SER A 245 0.30 10.37 -41.10
C SER A 245 -0.37 11.51 -41.86
N GLY A 246 -0.74 12.58 -41.15
CA GLY A 246 -1.33 13.77 -41.77
C GLY A 246 -2.59 13.51 -42.60
N GLY A 247 -3.39 12.50 -42.25
CA GLY A 247 -4.56 12.12 -43.05
C GLY A 247 -4.23 11.36 -44.33
N VAL A 248 -3.02 10.82 -44.46
CA VAL A 248 -2.57 9.99 -45.59
C VAL A 248 -2.05 8.66 -45.08
N THR A 249 -2.43 7.57 -45.74
CA THR A 249 -1.88 6.24 -45.48
C THR A 249 -0.59 6.09 -46.27
N GLN A 250 0.50 5.81 -45.57
CA GLN A 250 1.82 5.59 -46.15
C GLN A 250 2.22 4.13 -45.93
N VAL A 251 2.85 3.52 -46.93
CA VAL A 251 3.52 2.24 -46.77
C VAL A 251 4.86 2.51 -46.09
N ILE A 252 5.14 1.77 -45.01
CA ILE A 252 6.43 1.76 -44.34
C ILE A 252 7.16 0.52 -44.81
N GLY A 253 8.14 0.73 -45.67
CA GLY A 253 9.01 -0.31 -46.17
C GLY A 253 10.17 0.31 -46.91
N VAL A 254 11.27 -0.42 -46.99
CA VAL A 254 12.28 -0.16 -48.02
C VAL A 254 11.75 -0.80 -49.30
N SER A 255 11.76 -0.07 -50.42
CA SER A 255 11.67 -0.73 -51.71
C SER A 255 12.88 -1.63 -51.81
N ASP A 256 12.66 -2.93 -51.89
CA ASP A 256 13.69 -3.88 -52.29
C ASP A 256 14.34 -3.39 -53.60
N GLY A 257 15.55 -2.88 -53.44
CA GLY A 257 16.40 -2.31 -54.47
C GLY A 257 17.72 -1.89 -53.84
N ASP A 258 18.37 -2.84 -53.16
CA ASP A 258 19.62 -2.70 -52.40
C ASP A 258 19.59 -1.82 -51.13
N LYS A 259 20.39 -2.22 -50.14
CA LYS A 259 20.45 -1.62 -48.80
C LYS A 259 20.82 -0.13 -48.87
N GLY A 260 19.96 0.78 -48.42
CA GLY A 260 20.36 2.15 -48.09
C GLY A 260 19.42 3.30 -48.47
N ASP A 261 18.36 3.05 -49.25
CA ASP A 261 17.51 4.15 -49.72
C ASP A 261 16.50 4.58 -48.65
N ILE A 262 16.72 5.78 -48.08
CA ILE A 262 15.71 6.52 -47.31
C ILE A 262 14.88 7.32 -48.31
N SER A 263 13.66 6.87 -48.59
CA SER A 263 12.66 7.67 -49.30
C SER A 263 11.96 8.61 -48.32
N VAL A 264 12.27 9.91 -48.36
CA VAL A 264 11.50 10.93 -47.64
C VAL A 264 10.52 11.57 -48.64
N ALA A 265 9.23 11.32 -48.49
CA ALA A 265 8.19 11.95 -49.30
C ALA A 265 7.43 13.01 -48.49
N GLY A 266 7.42 14.24 -48.99
CA GLY A 266 6.57 15.34 -48.52
C GLY A 266 5.98 16.07 -49.74
N GLY A 267 4.67 16.29 -49.75
CA GLY A 267 4.02 17.13 -50.78
C GLY A 267 3.84 16.51 -52.17
N GLY A 268 3.83 15.18 -52.31
CA GLY A 268 3.43 14.52 -53.56
C GLY A 268 4.49 14.40 -54.66
N ALA A 269 5.76 14.77 -54.39
CA ALA A 269 6.89 14.49 -55.27
C ALA A 269 7.85 13.50 -54.61
N ALA A 270 8.08 12.35 -55.25
CA ALA A 270 9.12 11.41 -54.88
C ALA A 270 10.42 11.78 -55.61
N TRP A 271 11.51 11.97 -54.87
CA TRP A 271 12.83 12.16 -55.44
C TRP A 271 13.66 10.91 -55.12
N SER A 272 14.10 10.19 -56.16
CA SER A 272 15.08 9.10 -56.02
C SER A 272 16.42 9.55 -56.61
N LEU A 273 17.48 9.34 -55.86
CA LEU A 273 18.87 9.50 -56.32
C LEU A 273 19.41 8.10 -56.56
N THR A 274 19.39 7.64 -57.81
CA THR A 274 19.98 6.35 -58.18
C THR A 274 21.45 6.54 -58.62
N PRO A 275 22.40 5.70 -58.15
CA PRO A 275 23.83 5.86 -58.44
C PRO A 275 24.24 5.38 -59.83
N ALA A 276 23.32 4.82 -60.63
CA ALA A 276 23.66 4.14 -61.88
C ALA A 276 23.60 5.02 -63.14
N VAL A 277 23.15 6.27 -63.05
CA VAL A 277 23.09 7.17 -64.21
C VAL A 277 23.48 8.58 -63.77
N LYS A 278 24.44 9.20 -64.47
CA LYS A 278 24.72 10.64 -64.35
C LYS A 278 23.52 11.41 -64.88
N TYR A 279 22.55 11.71 -64.02
CA TYR A 279 21.56 12.74 -64.31
C TYR A 279 22.17 14.08 -63.96
N GLY A 280 22.17 15.01 -64.93
CA GLY A 280 22.48 16.40 -64.64
C GLY A 280 21.50 16.93 -63.60
N LEU A 281 22.03 17.51 -62.52
CA LEU A 281 21.24 18.20 -61.52
C LEU A 281 20.71 19.49 -62.14
N GLN A 282 19.45 19.50 -62.60
CA GLN A 282 18.80 20.72 -63.07
C GLN A 282 18.20 21.44 -61.85
N VAL A 283 18.97 22.36 -61.28
CA VAL A 283 18.46 23.24 -60.21
C VAL A 283 17.82 24.47 -60.87
N ALA A 284 16.50 24.61 -60.76
CA ALA A 284 15.84 25.86 -61.09
C ALA A 284 16.04 26.83 -59.93
N LEU A 285 17.00 27.74 -60.07
CA LEU A 285 17.26 28.81 -59.10
C LEU A 285 17.05 30.16 -59.78
N ASN A 286 16.36 31.08 -59.11
CA ASN A 286 16.29 32.49 -59.51
C ASN A 286 17.60 33.26 -59.17
N GLN A 287 18.69 32.57 -58.83
CA GLN A 287 20.02 33.16 -58.53
C GLN A 287 21.16 32.22 -58.95
N GLN A 288 22.35 32.80 -59.21
CA GLN A 288 23.54 32.10 -59.71
C GLN A 288 24.26 31.29 -58.62
N VAL A 289 24.83 30.15 -59.02
CA VAL A 289 25.69 29.29 -58.19
C VAL A 289 27.12 29.38 -58.72
N PHE A 290 28.09 29.61 -57.83
CA PHE A 290 29.52 29.54 -58.13
C PHE A 290 30.12 28.28 -57.48
N PHE A 291 30.98 27.59 -58.21
CA PHE A 291 31.81 26.50 -57.70
C PHE A 291 33.28 26.94 -57.78
N ASN A 292 34.03 26.76 -56.70
CA ASN A 292 35.50 26.80 -56.69
C ASN A 292 36.06 25.38 -56.81
#